data_AF-A0A3M1XMV3-F1
#
_entry.id   AF-A0A3M1XMV3-F1
#
_cell.length_a   1.000
_cell.length_b   1.000
_cell.length_c   1.000
_cell.angle_alpha   90.00
_cell.angle_beta   90.00
_cell.angle_gamma   90.00
#
_symmetry.space_group_name_H-M   'P 1'
#
loop_
_entity.id
_entity.type
_entity.pdbx_description
1 polymer ?
#
loop_
_entity_poly.entity_id
_entity_poly.type
_entity_poly.pdbx_seq_one_letter_code
_entity_poly.pdbx_strand_id
1 'polypeptide(L)'
;MKRLIVLTLFLIMLCVQLASAQMDTQVGRDLDRLQTLLNRVRTLSSVIQNADLRDQFNRLIQEIESELRTARQLARDRKWELARVHIRAAFQKLNLLERKLRNHPGIRIRFKEEADRKIHQAELALRGSQNEQALRMLERARFFRNKAFQLARSDNPFAALEYYRMAIFFAQKAIELTGPVNRDRASDARGLLQELELLYRRAEQLVSQNPEPQLNQMFAAASRSYRKIRRLIDAHEWTQAAQQARALTHLLYRIIDLGERIPQNEDFRIAENLGRLENQINALGNDPALTKRPQARALLERARRFVSQAKQLMVKNRLRLARQKLLFASRLLVKLEQLRRADQIDPEVRVKNEITRARATLQELSQSMDQHRFADFRRLIEQNLSQAESFAAQRQYSQALQSLKVVKLMMLKLNNLMLLEDSRSVQALGARAVIERLEQLVTKLEGEGEASGIEAFRLQNARRLLELARQAGATNRWALADQYAQLGISILTR
;
A
#
# COMPACT_ATOMS: atom_id res chain seq x y z
N MET A 1 -2.96 -48.49 -42.51
CA MET A 1 -1.79 -47.61 -42.74
C MET A 1 -2.13 -46.22 -43.28
N LYS A 2 -2.86 -46.07 -44.41
CA LYS A 2 -3.17 -44.74 -45.00
C LYS A 2 -3.87 -43.75 -44.05
N ARG A 3 -4.79 -44.21 -43.19
CA ARG A 3 -5.49 -43.36 -42.19
C ARG A 3 -4.57 -42.87 -41.06
N LEU A 4 -3.52 -43.62 -40.72
CA LEU A 4 -2.59 -43.28 -39.64
C LEU A 4 -1.58 -42.21 -40.10
N ILE A 5 -1.19 -42.25 -41.37
CA ILE A 5 -0.31 -41.27 -42.03
C ILE A 5 -1.02 -39.91 -42.21
N VAL A 6 -2.30 -39.93 -42.60
CA VAL A 6 -3.10 -38.71 -42.72
C VAL A 6 -3.33 -38.04 -41.36
N LEU A 7 -3.55 -38.83 -40.30
CA LEU A 7 -3.72 -38.31 -38.94
C LEU A 7 -2.41 -37.68 -38.41
N THR A 8 -1.25 -38.28 -38.70
CA THR A 8 0.05 -37.72 -38.29
C THR A 8 0.41 -36.45 -39.05
N LEU A 9 0.14 -36.39 -40.36
CA LEU A 9 0.34 -35.17 -41.15
C LEU A 9 -0.57 -34.03 -40.66
N PHE A 10 -1.83 -34.34 -40.32
CA PHE A 10 -2.76 -33.35 -39.77
C PHE A 10 -2.30 -32.85 -38.39
N LEU A 11 -1.80 -33.74 -37.53
CA LEU A 11 -1.29 -33.37 -36.20
C LEU A 11 -0.02 -32.49 -36.29
N ILE A 12 0.89 -32.80 -37.21
CA ILE A 12 2.10 -32.00 -37.45
C ILE A 12 1.72 -30.62 -38.01
N MET A 13 0.77 -30.56 -38.94
CA MET A 13 0.26 -29.29 -39.49
C MET A 13 -0.41 -28.43 -38.40
N LEU A 14 -1.18 -29.06 -37.50
CA LEU A 14 -1.81 -28.39 -36.36
C LEU A 14 -0.77 -27.85 -35.36
N CYS A 15 0.29 -28.62 -35.07
CA CYS A 15 1.38 -28.20 -34.19
C CYS A 15 2.21 -27.05 -34.78
N VAL A 16 2.45 -27.04 -36.09
CA VAL A 16 3.14 -25.94 -36.79
C VAL A 16 2.28 -24.67 -36.81
N GLN A 17 0.96 -24.81 -36.97
CA GLN A 17 0.01 -23.69 -36.88
C GLN A 17 -0.10 -23.12 -35.47
N LEU A 18 -0.09 -23.96 -34.44
CA LEU A 18 -0.09 -23.53 -33.03
C LEU A 18 1.22 -22.85 -32.63
N ALA A 19 2.37 -23.38 -33.05
CA ALA A 19 3.67 -22.78 -32.80
C ALA A 19 3.82 -21.41 -33.52
N SER A 20 3.36 -21.30 -34.76
CA SER A 20 3.36 -20.02 -35.50
C SER A 20 2.38 -18.99 -34.91
N ALA A 21 1.20 -19.41 -34.42
CA ALA A 21 0.26 -18.52 -33.73
C ALA A 21 0.80 -18.02 -32.37
N GLN A 22 1.52 -18.85 -31.63
CA GLN A 22 2.21 -18.45 -30.40
C GLN A 22 3.40 -17.50 -30.67
N MET A 23 4.12 -17.71 -31.78
CA MET A 23 5.22 -16.84 -32.19
C MET A 23 4.73 -15.48 -32.71
N ASP A 24 3.65 -15.45 -33.48
CA ASP A 24 3.00 -14.23 -33.99
C ASP A 24 2.54 -13.32 -32.83
N THR A 25 1.85 -13.91 -31.84
CA THR A 25 1.39 -13.17 -30.65
C THR A 25 2.52 -12.66 -29.75
N GLN A 26 3.70 -13.28 -29.77
CA GLN A 26 4.86 -12.81 -29.00
C GLN A 26 5.63 -11.71 -29.74
N VAL A 27 5.87 -11.88 -31.04
CA VAL A 27 6.54 -10.88 -31.89
C VAL A 27 5.71 -9.60 -31.98
N GLY A 28 4.37 -9.70 -32.11
CA GLY A 28 3.47 -8.56 -32.07
C GLY A 28 3.56 -7.77 -30.77
N ARG A 29 3.54 -8.45 -29.62
CA ARG A 29 3.69 -7.81 -28.29
C ARG A 29 5.05 -7.13 -28.12
N ASP A 30 6.12 -7.74 -28.61
CA ASP A 30 7.47 -7.17 -28.51
C ASP A 30 7.64 -5.94 -29.42
N LEU A 31 7.01 -5.94 -30.61
CA LEU A 31 6.97 -4.78 -31.51
C LEU A 31 6.17 -3.61 -30.91
N ASP A 32 5.03 -3.88 -30.28
CA ASP A 32 4.22 -2.87 -29.60
C ASP A 32 4.95 -2.29 -28.39
N ARG A 33 5.64 -3.14 -27.62
CA ARG A 33 6.50 -2.71 -26.51
C ARG A 33 7.65 -1.83 -26.98
N LEU A 34 8.35 -2.21 -28.05
CA LEU A 34 9.43 -1.42 -28.65
C LEU A 34 8.94 -0.07 -29.17
N GLN A 35 7.79 -0.04 -29.86
CA GLN A 35 7.20 1.22 -30.34
C GLN A 35 6.85 2.15 -29.17
N THR A 36 6.32 1.60 -28.08
CA THR A 36 6.00 2.35 -26.87
C THR A 36 7.25 2.94 -26.23
N LEU A 37 8.33 2.16 -26.13
CA LEU A 37 9.62 2.64 -25.59
C LEU A 37 10.27 3.69 -26.49
N LEU A 38 10.27 3.47 -27.81
CA LEU A 38 10.79 4.43 -28.78
C LEU A 38 10.06 5.77 -28.72
N ASN A 39 8.74 5.75 -28.61
CA ASN A 39 7.94 6.97 -28.44
C ASN A 39 8.31 7.72 -27.16
N ARG A 40 8.60 7.01 -26.05
CA ARG A 40 9.09 7.64 -24.79
C ARG A 40 10.45 8.30 -24.99
N VAL A 41 11.36 7.61 -25.65
CA VAL A 41 12.73 8.10 -25.91
C VAL A 41 12.71 9.37 -26.76
N ARG A 42 11.83 9.45 -27.78
CA ARG A 42 11.63 10.66 -28.60
C ARG A 42 11.14 11.86 -27.79
N THR A 43 10.18 11.63 -26.91
CA THR A 43 9.66 12.70 -26.04
C THR A 43 10.70 13.16 -25.02
N LEU A 44 11.66 12.30 -24.66
CA LEU A 44 12.79 12.69 -23.81
C LEU A 44 13.86 13.44 -24.61
N SER A 45 14.18 13.02 -25.83
CA SER A 45 15.19 13.67 -26.67
C SER A 45 14.78 15.09 -27.08
N SER A 46 13.49 15.35 -27.28
CA SER A 46 12.97 16.69 -27.64
C SER A 46 13.18 17.74 -26.53
N VAL A 47 13.39 17.31 -25.28
CA VAL A 47 13.59 18.20 -24.12
C VAL A 47 15.08 18.44 -23.84
N ILE A 48 15.98 17.66 -24.45
CA ILE A 48 17.44 17.82 -24.28
C ILE A 48 17.88 19.09 -25.02
N GLN A 49 18.31 20.13 -24.29
CA GLN A 49 18.76 21.40 -24.88
C GLN A 49 20.19 21.38 -25.45
N ASN A 50 21.00 20.39 -25.08
CA ASN A 50 22.36 20.24 -25.62
C ASN A 50 22.30 19.64 -27.04
N ALA A 51 22.80 20.38 -28.03
CA ALA A 51 22.74 20.01 -29.44
C ALA A 51 23.47 18.69 -29.74
N ASP A 52 24.70 18.52 -29.27
CA ASP A 52 25.51 17.31 -29.52
C ASP A 52 24.87 16.05 -28.94
N LEU A 53 24.33 16.12 -27.73
CA LEU A 53 23.62 15.01 -27.11
C LEU A 53 22.29 14.72 -27.81
N ARG A 54 21.56 15.76 -28.19
CA ARG A 54 20.32 15.63 -28.94
C ARG A 54 20.59 14.93 -30.27
N ASP A 55 21.65 15.27 -30.97
CA ASP A 55 22.03 14.67 -32.24
C ASP A 55 22.48 13.20 -32.07
N GLN A 56 23.28 12.90 -31.05
CA GLN A 56 23.64 11.51 -30.73
C GLN A 56 22.41 10.65 -30.38
N PHE A 57 21.45 11.23 -29.67
CA PHE A 57 20.20 10.55 -29.31
C PHE A 57 19.30 10.38 -30.52
N ASN A 58 19.19 11.39 -31.38
CA ASN A 58 18.40 11.33 -32.61
C ASN A 58 18.97 10.28 -33.58
N ARG A 59 20.30 10.14 -33.68
CA ARG A 59 20.93 9.05 -34.46
C ARG A 59 20.56 7.68 -33.91
N LEU A 60 20.69 7.47 -32.60
CA LEU A 60 20.29 6.19 -31.96
C LEU A 60 18.78 5.91 -32.12
N ILE A 61 17.94 6.94 -32.05
CA ILE A 61 16.49 6.83 -32.30
C ILE A 61 16.23 6.40 -33.75
N GLN A 62 16.88 7.02 -34.73
CA GLN A 62 16.75 6.66 -36.15
C GLN A 62 17.22 5.23 -36.42
N GLU A 63 18.29 4.79 -35.76
CA GLU A 63 18.77 3.41 -35.85
C GLU A 63 17.76 2.43 -35.24
N ILE A 64 17.18 2.73 -34.07
CA ILE A 64 16.13 1.90 -33.46
C ILE A 64 14.90 1.83 -34.38
N GLU A 65 14.52 2.95 -35.00
CA GLU A 65 13.41 3.00 -35.96
C GLU A 65 13.64 2.18 -37.22
N SER A 66 14.88 2.17 -37.70
CA SER A 66 15.27 1.33 -38.82
C SER A 66 15.09 -0.15 -38.48
N GLU A 67 15.62 -0.59 -37.33
CA GLU A 67 15.47 -1.97 -36.85
C GLU A 67 13.99 -2.36 -36.65
N LEU A 68 13.17 -1.45 -36.11
CA LEU A 68 11.76 -1.68 -35.84
C LEU A 68 10.94 -1.76 -37.15
N ARG A 69 11.27 -0.94 -38.16
CA ARG A 69 10.67 -1.04 -39.51
C ARG A 69 11.02 -2.36 -40.18
N THR A 70 12.28 -2.77 -40.14
CA THR A 70 12.74 -4.05 -40.70
C THR A 70 12.08 -5.23 -39.97
N ALA A 71 12.00 -5.19 -38.64
CA ALA A 71 11.32 -6.21 -37.86
C ALA A 71 9.82 -6.33 -38.19
N ARG A 72 9.13 -5.19 -38.40
CA ARG A 72 7.72 -5.18 -38.83
C ARG A 72 7.52 -5.78 -40.22
N GLN A 73 8.42 -5.46 -41.16
CA GLN A 73 8.35 -6.01 -42.51
C GLN A 73 8.57 -7.53 -42.48
N LEU A 74 9.59 -8.00 -41.76
CA LEU A 74 9.87 -9.42 -41.60
C LEU A 74 8.74 -10.18 -40.86
N ALA A 75 8.09 -9.54 -39.90
CA ALA A 75 6.90 -10.08 -39.24
C ALA A 75 5.71 -10.23 -40.20
N ARG A 76 5.46 -9.22 -41.06
CA ARG A 76 4.44 -9.29 -42.11
C ARG A 76 4.73 -10.40 -43.12
N ASP A 77 6.01 -10.60 -43.45
CA ASP A 77 6.48 -11.66 -44.34
C ASP A 77 6.57 -13.04 -43.65
N ARG A 78 6.08 -13.16 -42.40
CA ARG A 78 6.11 -14.39 -41.56
C ARG A 78 7.51 -14.94 -41.28
N LYS A 79 8.55 -14.12 -41.42
CA LYS A 79 9.96 -14.43 -41.10
C LYS A 79 10.27 -14.12 -39.64
N TRP A 80 9.60 -14.84 -38.73
CA TRP A 80 9.56 -14.54 -37.29
C TRP A 80 10.93 -14.54 -36.59
N GLU A 81 11.81 -15.48 -36.93
CA GLU A 81 13.15 -15.57 -36.32
C GLU A 81 14.04 -14.38 -36.71
N LEU A 82 13.98 -13.94 -37.97
CA LEU A 82 14.69 -12.75 -38.41
C LEU A 82 14.09 -11.49 -37.79
N ALA A 83 12.75 -11.40 -37.68
CA ALA A 83 12.09 -10.31 -36.98
C ALA A 83 12.56 -10.20 -35.51
N ARG A 84 12.74 -11.34 -34.82
CA ARG A 84 13.28 -11.39 -33.44
C ARG A 84 14.71 -10.87 -33.33
N VAL A 85 15.56 -11.13 -34.31
CA VAL A 85 16.95 -10.60 -34.35
C VAL A 85 16.92 -9.08 -34.36
N HIS A 86 16.12 -8.48 -35.24
CA HIS A 86 15.97 -7.02 -35.33
C HIS A 86 15.28 -6.42 -34.09
N ILE A 87 14.32 -7.12 -33.48
CA ILE A 87 13.72 -6.74 -32.19
C ILE A 87 14.78 -6.70 -31.08
N ARG A 88 15.65 -7.73 -30.99
CA ARG A 88 16.74 -7.75 -30.00
C ARG A 88 17.76 -6.64 -30.24
N ALA A 89 18.13 -6.38 -31.49
CA ALA A 89 19.01 -5.29 -31.86
C ALA A 89 18.42 -3.92 -31.46
N ALA A 90 17.12 -3.70 -31.70
CA ALA A 90 16.41 -2.51 -31.26
C ALA A 90 16.44 -2.34 -29.73
N PHE A 91 16.20 -3.42 -28.96
CA PHE A 91 16.30 -3.39 -27.50
C PHE A 91 17.72 -3.10 -27.01
N GLN A 92 18.75 -3.65 -27.64
CA GLN A 92 20.15 -3.39 -27.28
C GLN A 92 20.52 -1.91 -27.47
N LYS A 93 20.12 -1.31 -28.60
CA LYS A 93 20.32 0.12 -28.86
C LYS A 93 19.53 1.00 -27.88
N LEU A 94 18.33 0.57 -27.49
CA LEU A 94 17.50 1.26 -26.48
C LEU A 94 18.15 1.21 -25.08
N ASN A 95 18.73 0.07 -24.71
CA ASN A 95 19.50 -0.08 -23.47
C ASN A 95 20.80 0.74 -23.49
N LEU A 96 21.45 0.87 -24.64
CA LEU A 96 22.63 1.74 -24.81
C LEU A 96 22.25 3.21 -24.59
N LEU A 97 21.12 3.64 -25.15
CA LEU A 97 20.56 4.98 -24.94
C LEU A 97 20.22 5.21 -23.46
N GLU A 98 19.66 4.22 -22.79
CA GLU A 98 19.40 4.25 -21.34
C GLU A 98 20.68 4.37 -20.51
N ARG A 99 21.74 3.62 -20.85
CA ARG A 99 23.04 3.75 -20.17
C ARG A 99 23.66 5.13 -20.39
N LYS A 100 23.57 5.68 -21.60
CA LYS A 100 24.02 7.04 -21.89
C LYS A 100 23.24 8.08 -21.08
N LEU A 101 21.92 7.94 -20.93
CA LEU A 101 21.10 8.79 -20.05
C LEU A 101 21.50 8.66 -18.57
N ARG A 102 21.64 7.42 -18.10
CA ARG A 102 21.98 7.08 -16.71
C ARG A 102 23.29 7.73 -16.27
N ASN A 103 24.28 7.68 -17.16
CA ASN A 103 25.64 8.09 -16.86
C ASN A 103 25.92 9.55 -17.25
N HIS A 104 24.95 10.28 -17.80
CA HIS A 104 25.14 11.68 -18.16
C HIS A 104 24.82 12.62 -16.98
N PRO A 105 25.82 13.17 -16.27
CA PRO A 105 25.61 13.98 -15.07
C PRO A 105 24.75 15.22 -15.33
N GLY A 106 24.89 15.83 -16.52
CA GLY A 106 24.18 17.05 -16.89
C GLY A 106 22.67 16.88 -17.12
N ILE A 107 22.16 15.68 -17.44
CA ILE A 107 20.73 15.50 -17.73
C ILE A 107 19.94 15.36 -16.42
N ARG A 108 20.44 14.58 -15.46
CA ARG A 108 19.81 14.40 -14.15
C ARG A 108 19.78 15.69 -13.32
N ILE A 109 20.87 16.45 -13.35
CA ILE A 109 20.99 17.71 -12.61
C ILE A 109 20.06 18.77 -13.23
N ARG A 110 20.04 18.90 -14.57
CA ARG A 110 19.21 19.91 -15.24
C ARG A 110 17.71 19.65 -15.13
N PHE A 111 17.23 18.41 -15.26
CA PHE A 111 15.80 18.10 -15.08
C PHE A 111 15.32 18.35 -13.65
N LYS A 112 16.17 18.06 -12.67
CA LYS A 112 15.91 18.39 -11.26
C LYS A 112 15.85 19.91 -11.08
N GLU A 113 16.84 20.64 -11.58
CA GLU A 113 16.88 22.11 -11.49
C GLU A 113 15.70 22.76 -12.21
N GLU A 114 15.29 22.25 -13.36
CA GLU A 114 14.16 22.77 -14.12
C GLU A 114 12.84 22.52 -13.40
N ALA A 115 12.64 21.31 -12.84
CA ALA A 115 11.49 21.01 -11.99
C ALA A 115 11.44 21.91 -10.75
N ASP A 116 12.59 22.11 -10.09
CA ASP A 116 12.72 22.97 -8.91
C ASP A 116 12.42 24.43 -9.26
N ARG A 117 12.96 24.94 -10.37
CA ARG A 117 12.69 26.30 -10.88
C ARG A 117 11.22 26.49 -11.21
N LYS A 118 10.59 25.54 -11.90
CA LYS A 118 9.18 25.63 -12.31
C LYS A 118 8.23 25.56 -11.11
N ILE A 119 8.51 24.68 -10.15
CA ILE A 119 7.75 24.62 -8.89
C ILE A 119 7.90 25.94 -8.14
N HIS A 120 9.10 26.51 -8.07
CA HIS A 120 9.32 27.80 -7.42
C HIS A 120 8.57 28.95 -8.13
N GLN A 121 8.57 28.99 -9.46
CA GLN A 121 7.76 29.93 -10.24
C GLN A 121 6.26 29.78 -9.96
N ALA A 122 5.78 28.53 -9.85
CA ALA A 122 4.39 28.24 -9.52
C ALA A 122 4.03 28.67 -8.08
N GLU A 123 4.93 28.47 -7.12
CA GLU A 123 4.77 28.94 -5.74
C GLU A 123 4.67 30.46 -5.65
N LEU A 124 5.49 31.18 -6.41
CA LEU A 124 5.45 32.63 -6.49
C LEU A 124 4.16 33.13 -7.15
N ALA A 125 3.75 32.51 -8.26
CA ALA A 125 2.52 32.87 -8.97
C ALA A 125 1.24 32.58 -8.14
N LEU A 126 1.29 31.59 -7.26
CA LEU A 126 0.18 31.21 -6.38
C LEU A 126 0.18 31.89 -5.01
N ARG A 127 1.16 32.75 -4.74
CA ARG A 127 1.30 33.40 -3.44
C ARG A 127 0.13 34.37 -3.22
N GLY A 128 -0.81 33.97 -2.36
CA GLY A 128 -2.06 34.72 -2.10
C GLY A 128 -3.22 34.39 -3.05
N SER A 129 -3.07 33.40 -3.95
CA SER A 129 -4.15 32.93 -4.82
C SER A 129 -5.10 32.00 -4.07
N GLN A 130 -6.41 32.22 -4.21
CA GLN A 130 -7.46 31.33 -3.69
C GLN A 130 -7.88 30.26 -4.70
N ASN A 131 -7.18 30.12 -5.83
CA ASN A 131 -7.51 29.12 -6.85
C ASN A 131 -7.12 27.72 -6.38
N GLU A 132 -8.04 27.02 -5.71
CA GLU A 132 -7.86 25.66 -5.20
C GLU A 132 -7.39 24.66 -6.27
N GLN A 133 -7.79 24.85 -7.53
CA GLN A 133 -7.38 23.97 -8.61
C GLN A 133 -5.89 24.16 -8.92
N ALA A 134 -5.42 25.41 -8.91
CA ALA A 134 -4.02 25.72 -9.14
C ALA A 134 -3.13 25.29 -7.97
N LEU A 135 -3.62 25.45 -6.72
CA LEU A 135 -2.97 24.91 -5.52
C LEU A 135 -2.83 23.38 -5.57
N ARG A 136 -3.89 22.67 -5.99
CA ARG A 136 -3.85 21.21 -6.19
C ARG A 136 -2.83 20.79 -7.26
N MET A 137 -2.66 21.57 -8.33
CA MET A 137 -1.64 21.29 -9.36
C MET A 137 -0.22 21.50 -8.81
N LEU A 138 -0.01 22.54 -7.99
CA LEU A 138 1.28 22.75 -7.33
C LEU A 138 1.64 21.62 -6.36
N GLU A 139 0.69 21.12 -5.57
CA GLU A 139 0.90 19.98 -4.68
C GLU A 139 1.27 18.70 -5.46
N ARG A 140 0.62 18.46 -6.60
CA ARG A 140 0.96 17.37 -7.51
C ARG A 140 2.36 17.51 -8.09
N ALA A 141 2.76 18.72 -8.47
CA ALA A 141 4.11 18.98 -8.96
C ALA A 141 5.17 18.63 -7.90
N ARG A 142 4.96 19.05 -6.65
CA ARG A 142 5.82 18.71 -5.51
C ARG A 142 5.87 17.21 -5.24
N PHE A 143 4.74 16.52 -5.31
CA PHE A 143 4.67 15.07 -5.14
C PHE A 143 5.53 14.33 -6.18
N PHE A 144 5.39 14.66 -7.47
CA PHE A 144 6.14 14.01 -8.53
C PHE A 144 7.64 14.35 -8.48
N ARG A 145 8.01 15.58 -8.11
CA ARG A 145 9.40 15.96 -7.84
C ARG A 145 10.04 15.11 -6.73
N ASN A 146 9.32 14.88 -5.63
CA ASN A 146 9.81 14.06 -4.53
C ASN A 146 9.96 12.58 -4.92
N LYS A 147 9.02 12.02 -5.70
CA LYS A 147 9.16 10.67 -6.26
C LYS A 147 10.32 10.58 -7.26
N ALA A 148 10.51 11.57 -8.12
CA ALA A 148 11.62 11.64 -9.05
C ALA A 148 12.97 11.62 -8.31
N PHE A 149 13.07 12.37 -7.21
CA PHE A 149 14.26 12.43 -6.38
C PHE A 149 14.58 11.09 -5.70
N GLN A 150 13.56 10.38 -5.20
CA GLN A 150 13.72 9.05 -4.63
C GLN A 150 14.18 8.03 -5.68
N LEU A 151 13.58 8.07 -6.87
CA LEU A 151 13.91 7.15 -7.95
C LEU A 151 15.26 7.44 -8.61
N ALA A 152 15.68 8.71 -8.65
CA ALA A 152 17.01 9.09 -9.10
C ALA A 152 18.11 8.53 -8.19
N ARG A 153 17.82 8.30 -6.90
CA ARG A 153 18.74 7.64 -5.96
C ARG A 153 18.75 6.11 -6.10
N SER A 154 17.83 5.55 -6.88
CA SER A 154 17.72 4.11 -7.18
C SER A 154 18.15 3.81 -8.63
N ASP A 155 18.31 2.54 -8.99
CA ASP A 155 18.82 2.09 -10.31
C ASP A 155 17.86 2.34 -11.51
N ASN A 156 16.91 3.26 -11.41
CA ASN A 156 15.88 3.52 -12.41
C ASN A 156 15.82 5.01 -12.87
N PRO A 157 16.80 5.46 -13.68
CA PRO A 157 16.91 6.85 -14.14
C PRO A 157 15.80 7.26 -15.11
N PHE A 158 15.24 6.32 -15.89
CA PHE A 158 14.13 6.60 -16.81
C PHE A 158 12.84 6.96 -16.07
N ALA A 159 12.50 6.19 -15.04
CA ALA A 159 11.35 6.51 -14.22
C ALA A 159 11.54 7.87 -13.52
N ALA A 160 12.74 8.15 -13.02
CA ALA A 160 13.04 9.44 -12.39
C ALA A 160 12.83 10.63 -13.35
N LEU A 161 13.29 10.52 -14.60
CA LEU A 161 13.10 11.57 -15.61
C LEU A 161 11.63 11.79 -15.98
N GLU A 162 10.85 10.72 -16.10
CA GLU A 162 9.40 10.81 -16.33
C GLU A 162 8.69 11.53 -15.18
N TYR A 163 9.09 11.24 -13.94
CA TYR A 163 8.56 11.93 -12.76
C TYR A 163 8.97 13.41 -12.68
N TYR A 164 10.20 13.76 -13.08
CA TYR A 164 10.61 15.17 -13.21
C TYR A 164 9.80 15.90 -14.30
N ARG A 165 9.54 15.25 -15.44
CA ARG A 165 8.70 15.83 -16.50
C ARG A 165 7.27 16.07 -16.03
N MET A 166 6.70 15.12 -15.30
CA MET A 166 5.38 15.30 -14.68
C MET A 166 5.37 16.46 -13.68
N ALA A 167 6.42 16.60 -12.86
CA ALA A 167 6.54 17.71 -11.94
C ALA A 167 6.58 19.07 -12.66
N ILE A 168 7.38 19.18 -13.73
CA ILE A 168 7.47 20.39 -14.57
C ILE A 168 6.11 20.72 -15.19
N PHE A 169 5.41 19.73 -15.74
CA PHE A 169 4.09 19.91 -16.36
C PHE A 169 3.06 20.47 -15.36
N PHE A 170 2.96 19.87 -14.17
CA PHE A 170 1.98 20.33 -13.18
C PHE A 170 2.33 21.69 -12.58
N ALA A 171 3.61 22.00 -12.44
CA ALA A 171 4.05 23.33 -12.03
C ALA A 171 3.69 24.39 -13.09
N GLN A 172 3.89 24.07 -14.37
CA GLN A 172 3.50 24.94 -15.48
C GLN A 172 1.98 25.17 -15.52
N LYS A 173 1.17 24.11 -15.29
CA LYS A 173 -0.29 24.23 -15.20
C LYS A 173 -0.76 25.05 -14.00
N ALA A 174 -0.09 24.94 -12.86
CA ALA A 174 -0.34 25.80 -11.71
C ALA A 174 -0.13 27.28 -12.06
N ILE A 175 0.95 27.61 -12.78
CA ILE A 175 1.23 28.97 -13.27
C ILE A 175 0.15 29.43 -14.25
N GLU A 176 -0.21 28.62 -15.24
CA GLU A 176 -1.23 28.95 -16.25
C GLU A 176 -2.59 29.26 -15.62
N LEU A 177 -2.98 28.54 -14.56
CA LEU A 177 -4.22 28.75 -13.83
C LEU A 177 -4.23 30.02 -12.95
N THR A 178 -3.11 30.74 -12.87
CA THR A 178 -2.98 32.04 -12.19
C THR A 178 -3.00 33.25 -13.13
N GLY A 179 -2.89 33.03 -14.45
CA GLY A 179 -2.93 34.09 -15.46
C GLY A 179 -4.35 34.58 -15.80
N PRO A 180 -4.48 35.71 -16.54
CA PRO A 180 -5.77 36.22 -16.98
C PRO A 180 -6.51 35.19 -17.84
N VAL A 181 -7.79 34.98 -17.54
CA VAL A 181 -8.65 33.93 -18.09
C VAL A 181 -9.05 34.25 -19.54
N ASN A 182 -8.12 34.13 -20.49
CA ASN A 182 -8.46 33.98 -21.90
C ASN A 182 -8.68 32.49 -22.20
N ARG A 183 -9.90 32.02 -21.91
CA ARG A 183 -10.34 30.63 -22.14
C ARG A 183 -10.59 30.39 -23.63
N ASP A 184 -9.55 30.08 -24.37
CA ASP A 184 -9.73 29.32 -25.61
C ASP A 184 -10.07 27.87 -25.24
N ARG A 185 -11.36 27.54 -25.33
CA ARG A 185 -11.90 26.21 -24.96
C ARG A 185 -11.27 25.08 -25.79
N ALA A 186 -10.78 25.38 -26.99
CA ALA A 186 -10.07 24.43 -27.84
C ALA A 186 -8.66 24.14 -27.31
N SER A 187 -7.96 25.15 -26.78
CA SER A 187 -6.65 25.01 -26.13
C SER A 187 -6.77 24.18 -24.83
N ASP A 188 -7.79 24.44 -24.02
CA ASP A 188 -8.07 23.68 -22.78
C ASP A 188 -8.38 22.20 -23.05
N ALA A 189 -9.21 21.91 -24.05
CA ALA A 189 -9.56 20.54 -24.41
C ALA A 189 -8.36 19.76 -24.98
N ARG A 190 -7.50 20.42 -25.79
CA ARG A 190 -6.25 19.82 -26.30
C ARG A 190 -5.23 19.57 -25.18
N GLY A 191 -5.11 20.49 -24.23
CA GLY A 191 -4.26 20.33 -23.05
C GLY A 191 -4.70 19.16 -22.16
N LEU A 192 -6.01 19.01 -21.94
CA LEU A 192 -6.59 17.86 -21.23
C LEU A 192 -6.37 16.53 -21.98
N LEU A 193 -6.35 16.55 -23.32
CA LEU A 193 -6.06 15.37 -24.15
C LEU A 193 -4.62 14.88 -23.98
N GLN A 194 -3.66 15.80 -23.92
CA GLN A 194 -2.26 15.48 -23.69
C GLN A 194 -2.05 14.90 -22.27
N GLU A 195 -2.69 15.47 -21.26
CA GLU A 195 -2.71 14.94 -19.88
C GLU A 195 -3.28 13.53 -19.83
N LEU A 196 -4.45 13.32 -20.47
CA LEU A 196 -5.10 12.02 -20.55
C LEU A 196 -4.23 10.99 -21.27
N GLU A 197 -3.57 11.38 -22.36
CA GLU A 197 -2.74 10.45 -23.13
C GLU A 197 -1.52 9.98 -22.33
N LEU A 198 -0.91 10.85 -21.53
CA LEU A 198 0.16 10.50 -20.60
C LEU A 198 -0.31 9.52 -19.52
N LEU A 199 -1.44 9.84 -18.86
CA LEU A 199 -2.01 8.98 -17.81
C LEU A 199 -2.49 7.64 -18.37
N TYR A 200 -3.11 7.65 -19.55
CA TYR A 200 -3.63 6.48 -20.22
C TYR A 200 -2.50 5.48 -20.55
N ARG A 201 -1.41 5.96 -21.14
CA ARG A 201 -0.23 5.12 -21.46
C ARG A 201 0.45 4.57 -20.20
N ARG A 202 0.47 5.31 -19.10
CA ARG A 202 1.02 4.83 -17.82
C ARG A 202 0.13 3.75 -17.21
N ALA A 203 -1.18 3.95 -17.22
CA ALA A 203 -2.16 2.96 -16.78
C ALA A 203 -2.06 1.67 -17.62
N GLU A 204 -1.96 1.79 -18.95
CA GLU A 204 -1.78 0.67 -19.88
C GLU A 204 -0.53 -0.16 -19.57
N GLN A 205 0.58 0.51 -19.32
CA GLN A 205 1.82 -0.15 -18.95
C GLN A 205 1.66 -0.92 -17.64
N LEU A 206 1.06 -0.31 -16.61
CA LEU A 206 0.90 -0.93 -15.30
C LEU A 206 -0.04 -2.13 -15.32
N VAL A 207 -1.10 -2.05 -16.13
CA VAL A 207 -2.07 -3.14 -16.32
C VAL A 207 -1.44 -4.28 -17.12
N SER A 208 -0.65 -3.96 -18.14
CA SER A 208 0.11 -4.96 -18.92
C SER A 208 1.18 -5.66 -18.08
N GLN A 209 1.79 -4.94 -17.13
CA GLN A 209 2.79 -5.46 -16.19
C GLN A 209 2.15 -6.22 -15.02
N ASN A 210 0.90 -5.91 -14.68
CA ASN A 210 0.14 -6.52 -13.59
C ASN A 210 -1.28 -6.87 -14.06
N PRO A 211 -1.47 -7.99 -14.77
CA PRO A 211 -2.75 -8.36 -15.39
C PRO A 211 -3.74 -8.90 -14.35
N GLU A 212 -4.19 -8.03 -13.46
CA GLU A 212 -5.21 -8.32 -12.45
C GLU A 212 -6.61 -8.12 -13.07
N PRO A 213 -7.60 -8.99 -12.80
CA PRO A 213 -8.93 -8.87 -13.42
C PRO A 213 -9.61 -7.52 -13.15
N GLN A 214 -9.46 -6.99 -11.94
CA GLN A 214 -10.03 -5.70 -11.55
C GLN A 214 -9.36 -4.54 -12.29
N LEU A 215 -8.01 -4.52 -12.36
CA LEU A 215 -7.26 -3.53 -13.14
C LEU A 215 -7.57 -3.59 -14.64
N ASN A 216 -7.68 -4.80 -15.21
CA ASN A 216 -8.04 -5.01 -16.61
C ASN A 216 -9.45 -4.48 -16.93
N GLN A 217 -10.43 -4.73 -16.04
CA GLN A 217 -11.80 -4.21 -16.21
C GLN A 217 -11.84 -2.68 -16.12
N MET A 218 -11.13 -2.09 -15.15
CA MET A 218 -11.04 -0.64 -14.99
C MET A 218 -10.35 0.00 -16.19
N PHE A 219 -9.26 -0.61 -16.68
CA PHE A 219 -8.55 -0.13 -17.86
C PHE A 219 -9.39 -0.24 -19.13
N ALA A 220 -10.12 -1.35 -19.33
CA ALA A 220 -11.05 -1.49 -20.45
C ALA A 220 -12.16 -0.41 -20.44
N ALA A 221 -12.66 -0.04 -19.26
CA ALA A 221 -13.58 1.10 -19.10
C ALA A 221 -12.91 2.43 -19.47
N ALA A 222 -11.68 2.66 -19.01
CA ALA A 222 -10.89 3.84 -19.36
C ALA A 222 -10.61 3.93 -20.88
N SER A 223 -10.31 2.82 -21.56
CA SER A 223 -10.10 2.74 -23.01
C SER A 223 -11.32 3.10 -23.84
N ARG A 224 -12.53 2.80 -23.34
CA ARG A 224 -13.78 3.20 -24.01
C ARG A 224 -14.02 4.70 -23.84
N SER A 225 -13.86 5.23 -22.63
CA SER A 225 -13.99 6.66 -22.36
C SER A 225 -12.96 7.50 -23.11
N TYR A 226 -11.70 7.04 -23.20
CA TYR A 226 -10.63 7.74 -23.93
C TYR A 226 -10.96 7.88 -25.43
N ARG A 227 -11.42 6.80 -26.07
CA ARG A 227 -11.88 6.81 -27.47
C ARG A 227 -13.07 7.75 -27.68
N LYS A 228 -14.01 7.78 -26.74
CA LYS A 228 -15.17 8.68 -26.80
C LYS A 228 -14.74 10.15 -26.71
N ILE A 229 -13.82 10.49 -25.81
CA ILE A 229 -13.28 11.85 -25.66
C ILE A 229 -12.54 12.30 -26.93
N ARG A 230 -11.74 11.43 -27.56
CA ARG A 230 -11.11 11.75 -28.85
C ARG A 230 -12.14 12.10 -29.92
N ARG A 231 -13.22 11.30 -30.06
CA ARG A 231 -14.31 11.58 -31.00
C ARG A 231 -15.01 12.91 -30.73
N LEU A 232 -15.27 13.24 -29.46
CA LEU A 232 -15.88 14.52 -29.07
C LEU A 232 -14.98 15.72 -29.42
N ILE A 233 -13.67 15.54 -29.34
CA ILE A 233 -12.68 16.56 -29.70
C ILE A 233 -12.60 16.72 -31.22
N ASP A 234 -12.58 15.61 -31.96
CA ASP A 234 -12.62 15.64 -33.43
C ASP A 234 -13.95 16.28 -33.93
N ALA A 235 -15.05 16.08 -33.20
CA ALA A 235 -16.36 16.69 -33.45
C ALA A 235 -16.51 18.13 -32.92
N HIS A 236 -15.45 18.72 -32.35
CA HIS A 236 -15.44 20.09 -31.80
C HIS A 236 -16.40 20.32 -30.62
N GLU A 237 -16.83 19.26 -29.93
CA GLU A 237 -17.70 19.31 -28.73
C GLU A 237 -16.87 19.50 -27.44
N TRP A 238 -16.16 20.62 -27.38
CA TRP A 238 -15.11 20.90 -26.38
C TRP A 238 -15.58 20.82 -24.92
N THR A 239 -16.80 21.26 -24.64
CA THR A 239 -17.34 21.32 -23.27
C THR A 239 -17.65 19.91 -22.73
N GLN A 240 -18.23 19.05 -23.57
CA GLN A 240 -18.52 17.66 -23.21
C GLN A 240 -17.22 16.84 -23.14
N ALA A 241 -16.29 17.08 -24.06
CA ALA A 241 -14.96 16.48 -24.04
C ALA A 241 -14.22 16.80 -22.73
N ALA A 242 -14.21 18.07 -22.31
CA ALA A 242 -13.55 18.51 -21.08
C ALA A 242 -14.19 17.91 -19.81
N GLN A 243 -15.52 17.79 -19.77
CA GLN A 243 -16.22 17.18 -18.64
C GLN A 243 -15.91 15.68 -18.52
N GLN A 244 -15.96 14.94 -19.63
CA GLN A 244 -15.63 13.51 -19.64
C GLN A 244 -14.13 13.28 -19.40
N ALA A 245 -13.28 14.19 -19.85
CA ALA A 245 -11.84 14.13 -19.60
C ALA A 245 -11.51 14.14 -18.11
N ARG A 246 -12.15 15.03 -17.32
CA ARG A 246 -11.94 15.08 -15.87
C ARG A 246 -12.29 13.76 -15.18
N ALA A 247 -13.42 13.16 -15.54
CA ALA A 247 -13.85 11.87 -14.99
C ALA A 247 -12.87 10.74 -15.36
N LEU A 248 -12.40 10.72 -16.60
CA LEU A 248 -11.40 9.75 -17.05
C LEU A 248 -10.05 9.94 -16.35
N THR A 249 -9.61 11.18 -16.13
CA THR A 249 -8.39 11.49 -15.38
C THR A 249 -8.41 10.86 -13.98
N HIS A 250 -9.52 10.97 -13.24
CA HIS A 250 -9.66 10.32 -11.94
C HIS A 250 -9.60 8.79 -12.01
N LEU A 251 -10.25 8.19 -13.01
CA LEU A 251 -10.20 6.74 -13.22
C LEU A 251 -8.79 6.26 -13.55
N LEU A 252 -8.08 6.98 -14.42
CA LEU A 252 -6.71 6.67 -14.80
C LEU A 252 -5.75 6.80 -13.61
N TYR A 253 -5.89 7.83 -12.78
CA TYR A 253 -5.13 7.92 -11.53
C TYR A 253 -5.39 6.75 -10.60
N ARG A 254 -6.65 6.32 -10.47
CA ARG A 254 -6.98 5.15 -9.63
C ARG A 254 -6.36 3.86 -10.18
N ILE A 255 -6.34 3.67 -11.49
CA ILE A 255 -5.67 2.54 -12.15
C ILE A 255 -4.16 2.60 -11.92
N ILE A 256 -3.56 3.79 -12.05
CA ILE A 256 -2.13 4.00 -11.80
C ILE A 256 -1.81 3.71 -10.34
N ASP A 257 -2.56 4.25 -9.38
CA ASP A 257 -2.35 4.03 -7.95
C ASP A 257 -2.47 2.55 -7.59
N LEU A 258 -3.48 1.85 -8.12
CA LEU A 258 -3.67 0.42 -7.89
C LEU A 258 -2.57 -0.40 -8.57
N GLY A 259 -2.22 -0.08 -9.82
CA GLY A 259 -1.16 -0.75 -10.57
C GLY A 259 0.25 -0.48 -10.05
N GLU A 260 0.52 0.67 -9.44
CA GLU A 260 1.79 1.00 -8.77
C GLU A 260 1.86 0.43 -7.34
N ARG A 261 0.70 0.24 -6.67
CA ARG A 261 0.63 -0.41 -5.35
C ARG A 261 0.81 -1.93 -5.42
N ILE A 262 0.75 -2.54 -6.61
CA ILE A 262 1.21 -3.90 -6.87
C ILE A 262 2.72 -3.85 -7.08
N PRO A 263 3.56 -4.27 -6.11
CA PRO A 263 4.99 -4.04 -6.19
C PRO A 263 5.62 -4.98 -7.24
N GLN A 264 6.26 -4.40 -8.27
CA GLN A 264 6.98 -5.12 -9.34
C GLN A 264 8.21 -5.94 -8.89
N ASN A 265 8.41 -6.13 -7.59
CA ASN A 265 9.54 -6.85 -7.01
C ASN A 265 9.08 -7.54 -5.71
N GLU A 266 7.90 -8.16 -5.71
CA GLU A 266 7.42 -8.86 -4.51
C GLU A 266 8.38 -9.99 -4.13
N ASP A 267 8.94 -10.71 -5.10
CA ASP A 267 9.96 -11.75 -4.86
C ASP A 267 11.22 -11.21 -4.20
N PHE A 268 11.83 -10.15 -4.76
CA PHE A 268 13.06 -9.57 -4.23
C PHE A 268 12.83 -8.94 -2.84
N ARG A 269 11.70 -8.25 -2.63
CA ARG A 269 11.37 -7.65 -1.32
C ARG A 269 10.99 -8.68 -0.28
N ILE A 270 10.32 -9.76 -0.67
CA ILE A 270 10.05 -10.88 0.24
C ILE A 270 11.39 -11.56 0.60
N ALA A 271 12.28 -11.77 -0.36
CA ALA A 271 13.63 -12.32 -0.11
C ALA A 271 14.49 -11.42 0.80
N GLU A 272 14.51 -10.11 0.56
CA GLU A 272 15.22 -9.13 1.39
C GLU A 272 14.65 -9.06 2.81
N ASN A 273 13.31 -8.99 2.94
CA ASN A 273 12.66 -9.02 4.25
C ASN A 273 12.93 -10.33 4.99
N LEU A 274 12.99 -11.43 4.27
CA LEU A 274 13.29 -12.74 4.82
C LEU A 274 14.72 -12.78 5.36
N GLY A 275 15.73 -12.36 4.59
CA GLY A 275 17.12 -12.26 5.06
C GLY A 275 17.27 -11.32 6.27
N ARG A 276 16.60 -10.16 6.24
CA ARG A 276 16.60 -9.23 7.38
C ARG A 276 15.98 -9.85 8.64
N LEU A 277 14.84 -10.52 8.50
CA LEU A 277 14.14 -11.16 9.62
C LEU A 277 14.94 -12.33 10.19
N GLU A 278 15.66 -13.09 9.36
CA GLU A 278 16.57 -14.14 9.82
C GLU A 278 17.73 -13.58 10.63
N ASN A 279 18.36 -12.51 10.14
CA ASN A 279 19.42 -11.83 10.88
C ASN A 279 18.92 -11.27 12.24
N GLN A 280 17.72 -10.69 12.27
CA GLN A 280 17.11 -10.20 13.51
C GLN A 280 16.74 -11.32 14.49
N ILE A 281 16.19 -12.44 13.98
CA ILE A 281 15.89 -13.63 14.80
C ILE A 281 17.18 -14.20 15.41
N ASN A 282 18.27 -14.24 14.64
CA ASN A 282 19.55 -14.74 15.11
C ASN A 282 20.17 -13.79 16.14
N ALA A 283 20.17 -12.48 15.88
CA ALA A 283 20.66 -11.47 16.82
C ALA A 283 19.90 -11.49 18.15
N LEU A 284 18.57 -11.54 18.12
CA LEU A 284 17.73 -11.63 19.33
C LEU A 284 17.79 -13.02 19.99
N GLY A 285 18.08 -14.07 19.21
CA GLY A 285 18.24 -15.43 19.71
C GLY A 285 19.57 -15.65 20.43
N ASN A 286 20.58 -14.83 20.13
CA ASN A 286 21.87 -14.84 20.79
C ASN A 286 21.93 -13.87 21.99
N ASP A 287 20.85 -13.15 22.28
CA ASP A 287 20.74 -12.27 23.45
C ASP A 287 20.44 -13.11 24.71
N PRO A 288 21.38 -13.20 25.68
CA PRO A 288 21.22 -14.02 26.88
C PRO A 288 20.15 -13.47 27.85
N ALA A 289 19.80 -12.18 27.77
CA ALA A 289 18.74 -11.59 28.60
C ALA A 289 17.34 -11.99 28.10
N LEU A 290 17.16 -12.06 26.78
CA LEU A 290 15.92 -12.53 26.15
C LEU A 290 15.76 -14.05 26.22
N THR A 291 16.81 -14.81 25.95
CA THR A 291 16.74 -16.28 25.94
C THR A 291 16.55 -16.91 27.31
N LYS A 292 16.69 -16.20 28.43
CA LYS A 292 16.32 -16.73 29.76
C LYS A 292 14.80 -16.72 30.01
N ARG A 293 14.01 -15.97 29.22
CA ARG A 293 12.57 -15.81 29.44
C ARG A 293 11.75 -16.81 28.60
N PRO A 294 10.83 -17.59 29.22
CA PRO A 294 10.01 -18.56 28.49
C PRO A 294 9.08 -17.89 27.46
N GLN A 295 8.52 -16.71 27.78
CA GLN A 295 7.69 -15.95 26.84
C GLN A 295 8.48 -15.43 25.62
N ALA A 296 9.72 -14.97 25.84
CA ALA A 296 10.57 -14.52 24.75
C ALA A 296 11.01 -15.70 23.86
N ARG A 297 11.38 -16.84 24.46
CA ARG A 297 11.64 -18.10 23.73
C ARG A 297 10.45 -18.51 22.85
N ALA A 298 9.24 -18.51 23.41
CA ALA A 298 8.04 -18.89 22.67
C ALA A 298 7.74 -17.94 21.48
N LEU A 299 7.94 -16.64 21.67
CA LEU A 299 7.80 -15.64 20.58
C LEU A 299 8.85 -15.83 19.49
N LEU A 300 10.08 -16.15 19.87
CA LEU A 300 11.22 -16.32 18.95
C LEU A 300 11.07 -17.60 18.13
N GLU A 301 10.67 -18.71 18.76
CA GLU A 301 10.34 -19.96 18.08
C GLU A 301 9.16 -19.80 17.10
N ARG A 302 8.14 -19.04 17.50
CA ARG A 302 6.99 -18.77 16.62
C ARG A 302 7.37 -17.87 15.44
N ALA A 303 8.28 -16.92 15.63
CA ALA A 303 8.84 -16.11 14.55
C ALA A 303 9.65 -16.97 13.57
N ARG A 304 10.52 -17.89 14.07
CA ARG A 304 11.26 -18.87 13.25
C ARG A 304 10.33 -19.72 12.39
N ARG A 305 9.25 -20.25 12.98
CA ARG A 305 8.24 -21.03 12.25
C ARG A 305 7.58 -20.23 11.13
N PHE A 306 7.23 -18.96 11.36
CA PHE A 306 6.63 -18.12 10.30
C PHE A 306 7.61 -17.78 9.18
N VAL A 307 8.88 -17.57 9.48
CA VAL A 307 9.91 -17.36 8.45
C VAL A 307 10.14 -18.63 7.62
N SER A 308 10.21 -19.80 8.26
CA SER A 308 10.30 -21.09 7.56
C SER A 308 9.07 -21.36 6.66
N GLN A 309 7.86 -21.08 7.15
CA GLN A 309 6.64 -21.16 6.34
C GLN A 309 6.66 -20.18 5.16
N ALA A 310 7.20 -18.97 5.36
CA ALA A 310 7.36 -18.00 4.27
C ALA A 310 8.32 -18.51 3.21
N LYS A 311 9.47 -19.12 3.57
CA LYS A 311 10.40 -19.77 2.62
C LYS A 311 9.70 -20.83 1.78
N GLN A 312 8.96 -21.73 2.42
CA GLN A 312 8.22 -22.79 1.71
C GLN A 312 7.15 -22.24 0.76
N LEU A 313 6.47 -21.15 1.15
CA LEU A 313 5.45 -20.49 0.32
C LEU A 313 6.05 -19.72 -0.85
N MET A 314 7.27 -19.18 -0.71
CA MET A 314 8.03 -18.59 -1.83
C MET A 314 8.39 -19.63 -2.88
N VAL A 315 8.91 -20.79 -2.46
CA VAL A 315 9.24 -21.90 -3.39
C VAL A 315 8.01 -22.37 -4.18
N LYS A 316 6.83 -22.31 -3.55
CA LYS A 316 5.54 -22.67 -4.17
C LYS A 316 4.90 -21.51 -4.96
N ASN A 317 5.62 -20.41 -5.19
CA ASN A 317 5.14 -19.19 -5.87
C ASN A 317 3.87 -18.56 -5.26
N ARG A 318 3.65 -18.73 -3.95
CA ARG A 318 2.49 -18.18 -3.21
C ARG A 318 2.89 -16.91 -2.44
N LEU A 319 3.29 -15.88 -3.18
CA LEU A 319 3.96 -14.68 -2.68
C LEU A 319 3.12 -13.87 -1.68
N ARG A 320 1.82 -13.72 -1.93
CA ARG A 320 0.89 -13.04 -1.02
C ARG A 320 0.83 -13.68 0.37
N LEU A 321 0.82 -15.02 0.42
CA LEU A 321 0.81 -15.77 1.67
C LEU A 321 2.17 -15.73 2.35
N ALA A 322 3.27 -15.82 1.59
CA ALA A 322 4.63 -15.65 2.11
C ALA A 322 4.80 -14.28 2.80
N ARG A 323 4.34 -13.20 2.15
CA ARG A 323 4.34 -11.84 2.71
C ARG A 323 3.54 -11.74 4.00
N GLN A 324 2.36 -12.35 4.06
CA GLN A 324 1.53 -12.36 5.26
C GLN A 324 2.25 -13.06 6.43
N LYS A 325 2.96 -14.16 6.16
CA LYS A 325 3.77 -14.87 7.16
C LYS A 325 4.97 -14.05 7.63
N LEU A 326 5.67 -13.36 6.74
CA LEU A 326 6.75 -12.43 7.12
C LEU A 326 6.25 -11.24 7.96
N LEU A 327 5.06 -10.72 7.67
CA LEU A 327 4.40 -9.69 8.49
C LEU A 327 4.13 -10.18 9.92
N PHE A 328 3.68 -11.43 10.08
CA PHE A 328 3.49 -12.02 11.40
C PHE A 328 4.80 -12.21 12.14
N ALA A 329 5.85 -12.69 11.46
CA ALA A 329 7.19 -12.78 12.03
C ALA A 329 7.71 -11.41 12.50
N SER A 330 7.60 -10.38 11.66
CA SER A 330 8.01 -9.01 11.99
C SER A 330 7.27 -8.46 13.22
N ARG A 331 5.97 -8.68 13.35
CA ARG A 331 5.19 -8.26 14.54
C ARG A 331 5.66 -8.94 15.82
N LEU A 332 6.07 -10.21 15.74
CA LEU A 332 6.62 -10.93 16.90
C LEU A 332 8.00 -10.38 17.28
N LEU A 333 8.84 -10.03 16.29
CA LEU A 333 10.14 -9.41 16.55
C LEU A 333 10.03 -8.01 17.16
N VAL A 334 9.07 -7.20 16.72
CA VAL A 334 8.78 -5.89 17.35
C VAL A 334 8.38 -6.07 18.82
N LYS A 335 7.57 -7.09 19.13
CA LYS A 335 7.22 -7.41 20.53
C LYS A 335 8.43 -7.88 21.34
N LEU A 336 9.34 -8.64 20.74
CA LEU A 336 10.60 -9.05 21.37
C LEU A 336 11.53 -7.87 21.63
N GLU A 337 11.67 -6.94 20.69
CA GLU A 337 12.42 -5.69 20.88
C GLU A 337 11.79 -4.80 21.95
N GLN A 338 10.47 -4.74 22.03
CA GLN A 338 9.78 -4.04 23.11
C GLN A 338 10.03 -4.69 24.47
N LEU A 339 10.08 -6.03 24.54
CA LEU A 339 10.47 -6.74 25.76
C LEU A 339 11.93 -6.49 26.13
N ARG A 340 12.83 -6.38 25.15
CA ARG A 340 14.24 -6.03 25.34
C ARG A 340 14.41 -4.60 25.88
N ARG A 341 13.70 -3.63 25.29
CA ARG A 341 13.72 -2.22 25.69
C ARG A 341 12.99 -1.95 26.99
N ALA A 342 11.98 -2.75 27.32
CA ALA A 342 11.27 -2.67 28.58
C ALA A 342 12.18 -2.91 29.81
N ASP A 343 13.34 -3.54 29.61
CA ASP A 343 14.36 -3.73 30.66
C ASP A 343 15.40 -2.60 30.69
N GLN A 344 15.40 -1.68 29.71
CA GLN A 344 16.31 -0.52 29.67
C GLN A 344 15.70 0.74 30.29
N ILE A 345 14.39 0.72 30.55
CA ILE A 345 13.66 1.82 31.18
C ILE A 345 13.37 1.38 32.61
N ASP A 346 13.73 2.22 33.58
CA ASP A 346 13.37 2.03 34.98
C ASP A 346 11.87 1.69 35.11
N PRO A 347 11.51 0.56 35.76
CA PRO A 347 10.13 0.14 35.98
C PRO A 347 9.23 1.26 36.52
N GLU A 348 9.78 2.13 37.36
CA GLU A 348 9.06 3.28 37.91
C GLU A 348 8.70 4.30 36.82
N VAL A 349 9.68 4.68 36.01
CA VAL A 349 9.48 5.61 34.87
C VAL A 349 8.49 5.03 33.87
N ARG A 350 8.57 3.72 33.62
CA ARG A 350 7.65 3.02 32.74
C ARG A 350 6.21 3.05 33.25
N VAL A 351 5.99 2.72 34.52
CA VAL A 351 4.66 2.73 35.14
C VAL A 351 4.08 4.14 35.15
N LYS A 352 4.88 5.15 35.52
CA LYS A 352 4.48 6.57 35.53
C LYS A 352 4.04 7.06 34.15
N ASN A 353 4.80 6.73 33.11
CA ASN A 353 4.46 7.08 31.73
C ASN A 353 3.16 6.40 31.27
N GLU A 354 2.97 5.13 31.64
CA GLU A 354 1.78 4.37 31.26
C GLU A 354 0.51 4.85 31.99
N ILE A 355 0.62 5.22 33.27
CA ILE A 355 -0.47 5.88 34.02
C ILE A 355 -0.84 7.21 33.37
N THR A 356 0.15 8.04 33.06
CA THR A 356 -0.05 9.36 32.44
C THR A 356 -0.79 9.23 31.10
N ARG A 357 -0.35 8.29 30.25
CA ARG A 357 -1.00 8.00 28.97
C ARG A 357 -2.41 7.47 29.14
N ALA A 358 -2.62 6.56 30.10
CA ALA A 358 -3.95 6.03 30.39
C ALA A 358 -4.92 7.14 30.83
N ARG A 359 -4.49 8.06 31.71
CA ARG A 359 -5.29 9.23 32.12
C ARG A 359 -5.64 10.11 30.93
N ALA A 360 -4.66 10.48 30.11
CA ALA A 360 -4.90 11.33 28.93
C ALA A 360 -5.90 10.67 27.96
N THR A 361 -5.71 9.37 27.68
CA THR A 361 -6.62 8.62 26.80
C THR A 361 -8.04 8.54 27.39
N LEU A 362 -8.17 8.33 28.70
CA LEU A 362 -9.47 8.30 29.37
C LEU A 362 -10.19 9.64 29.29
N GLN A 363 -9.44 10.74 29.43
CA GLN A 363 -9.96 12.09 29.35
C GLN A 363 -10.46 12.42 27.93
N GLU A 364 -9.68 12.06 26.90
CA GLU A 364 -10.09 12.21 25.48
C GLU A 364 -11.36 11.40 25.17
N LEU A 365 -11.43 10.14 25.63
CA LEU A 365 -12.63 9.32 25.47
C LEU A 365 -13.82 9.92 26.23
N SER A 366 -13.60 10.50 27.41
CA SER A 366 -14.66 11.12 28.21
C SER A 366 -15.23 12.39 27.56
N GLN A 367 -14.44 13.12 26.79
CA GLN A 367 -14.89 14.31 26.05
C GLN A 367 -15.75 13.96 24.83
N SER A 368 -15.58 12.76 24.27
CA SER A 368 -16.28 12.29 23.07
C SER A 368 -17.48 11.38 23.37
N MET A 369 -17.76 11.10 24.65
CA MET A 369 -18.84 10.21 25.09
C MET A 369 -20.09 10.94 25.56
N ASP A 370 -21.25 10.30 25.33
CA ASP A 370 -22.46 10.53 26.10
C ASP A 370 -22.24 10.06 27.56
N GLN A 371 -22.16 11.02 28.48
CA GLN A 371 -21.71 10.80 29.86
C GLN A 371 -22.61 9.87 30.66
N HIS A 372 -23.90 9.76 30.33
CA HIS A 372 -24.84 8.95 31.09
C HIS A 372 -24.86 7.48 30.65
N ARG A 373 -24.51 7.20 29.40
CA ARG A 373 -24.67 5.86 28.82
C ARG A 373 -23.57 4.88 29.23
N PHE A 374 -22.34 5.37 29.39
CA PHE A 374 -21.17 4.55 29.73
C PHE A 374 -20.58 4.88 31.11
N ALA A 375 -21.35 5.56 31.96
CA ALA A 375 -20.91 6.03 33.28
C ALA A 375 -20.31 4.89 34.14
N ASP A 376 -20.99 3.75 34.21
CA ASP A 376 -20.55 2.63 35.04
C ASP A 376 -19.28 1.96 34.49
N PHE A 377 -19.17 1.84 33.17
CA PHE A 377 -17.99 1.27 32.52
C PHE A 377 -16.78 2.19 32.65
N ARG A 378 -16.99 3.51 32.53
CA ARG A 378 -15.96 4.51 32.80
C ARG A 378 -15.50 4.45 34.25
N ARG A 379 -16.43 4.40 35.21
CA ARG A 379 -16.13 4.26 36.64
C ARG A 379 -15.29 3.01 36.90
N LEU A 380 -15.57 1.90 36.21
CA LEU A 380 -14.75 0.70 36.30
C LEU A 380 -13.30 0.92 35.80
N ILE A 381 -13.13 1.63 34.68
CA ILE A 381 -11.80 2.00 34.16
C ILE A 381 -11.05 2.89 35.15
N GLU A 382 -11.72 3.91 35.70
CA GLU A 382 -11.15 4.83 36.68
C GLU A 382 -10.71 4.10 37.96
N GLN A 383 -11.54 3.22 38.49
CA GLN A 383 -11.19 2.39 39.65
C GLN A 383 -9.94 1.52 39.40
N ASN A 384 -9.86 0.89 38.24
CA ASN A 384 -8.70 0.07 37.87
C ASN A 384 -7.43 0.91 37.66
N LEU A 385 -7.57 2.14 37.15
CA LEU A 385 -6.46 3.07 37.00
C LEU A 385 -5.96 3.58 38.36
N SER A 386 -6.87 3.94 39.27
CA SER A 386 -6.51 4.30 40.65
C SER A 386 -5.84 3.14 41.40
N GLN A 387 -6.28 1.91 41.16
CA GLN A 387 -5.62 0.74 41.73
C GLN A 387 -4.21 0.51 41.16
N ALA A 388 -4.01 0.75 39.86
CA ALA A 388 -2.68 0.74 39.26
C ALA A 388 -1.76 1.83 39.87
N GLU A 389 -2.31 3.00 40.17
CA GLU A 389 -1.61 4.09 40.85
C GLU A 389 -1.24 3.72 42.29
N SER A 390 -2.14 3.05 43.02
CA SER A 390 -1.85 2.54 44.36
C SER A 390 -0.71 1.51 44.34
N PHE A 391 -0.74 0.57 43.40
CA PHE A 391 0.37 -0.40 43.24
C PHE A 391 1.68 0.29 42.87
N ALA A 392 1.63 1.34 42.04
CA ALA A 392 2.81 2.13 41.71
C ALA A 392 3.37 2.88 42.93
N ALA A 393 2.51 3.47 43.76
CA ALA A 393 2.91 4.16 45.00
C ALA A 393 3.53 3.19 46.01
N GLN A 394 3.04 1.95 46.07
CA GLN A 394 3.60 0.88 46.90
C GLN A 394 4.85 0.20 46.29
N ARG A 395 5.38 0.73 45.18
CA ARG A 395 6.52 0.17 44.42
C ARG A 395 6.28 -1.26 43.88
N GLN A 396 5.02 -1.70 43.81
CA GLN A 396 4.61 -2.98 43.24
C GLN A 396 4.43 -2.85 41.70
N TYR A 397 5.51 -2.51 41.00
CA TYR A 397 5.47 -2.15 39.57
C TYR A 397 4.95 -3.25 38.64
N SER A 398 5.18 -4.53 38.98
CA SER A 398 4.64 -5.66 38.22
C SER A 398 3.11 -5.72 38.26
N GLN A 399 2.51 -5.47 39.43
CA GLN A 399 1.07 -5.46 39.65
C GLN A 399 0.44 -4.20 39.04
N ALA A 400 1.12 -3.05 39.14
CA ALA A 400 0.72 -1.82 38.46
C ALA A 400 0.63 -2.01 36.93
N LEU A 401 1.64 -2.64 36.31
CA LEU A 401 1.64 -2.92 34.86
C LEU A 401 0.54 -3.90 34.43
N GLN A 402 0.22 -4.90 35.25
CA GLN A 402 -0.88 -5.82 34.96
C GLN A 402 -2.23 -5.12 35.04
N SER A 403 -2.41 -4.26 36.05
CA SER A 403 -3.62 -3.43 36.20
C SER A 403 -3.76 -2.49 34.99
N LEU A 404 -2.68 -1.84 34.56
CA LEU A 404 -2.66 -1.00 33.36
C LEU A 404 -2.97 -1.77 32.07
N LYS A 405 -2.60 -3.05 31.97
CA LYS A 405 -2.96 -3.90 30.83
C LYS A 405 -4.48 -4.11 30.78
N VAL A 406 -5.13 -4.32 31.93
CA VAL A 406 -6.59 -4.43 32.04
C VAL A 406 -7.25 -3.10 31.66
N VAL A 407 -6.77 -1.98 32.22
CA VAL A 407 -7.24 -0.62 31.89
C VAL A 407 -7.21 -0.36 30.39
N LYS A 408 -6.09 -0.66 29.71
CA LYS A 408 -5.95 -0.48 28.26
C LYS A 408 -6.93 -1.33 27.44
N LEU A 409 -7.16 -2.58 27.88
CA LEU A 409 -8.14 -3.45 27.23
C LEU A 409 -9.56 -2.90 27.37
N MET A 410 -9.92 -2.40 28.55
CA MET A 410 -11.21 -1.76 28.81
C MET A 410 -11.37 -0.49 27.97
N MET A 411 -10.38 0.41 27.93
CA MET A 411 -10.40 1.63 27.10
C MET A 411 -10.58 1.32 25.61
N LEU A 412 -9.85 0.33 25.09
CA LEU A 412 -10.00 -0.10 23.70
C LEU A 412 -11.41 -0.60 23.42
N LYS A 413 -12.01 -1.35 24.36
CA LYS A 413 -13.38 -1.85 24.22
C LYS A 413 -14.41 -0.73 24.32
N LEU A 414 -14.21 0.25 25.20
CA LEU A 414 -15.05 1.44 25.26
C LEU A 414 -15.04 2.21 23.94
N ASN A 415 -13.86 2.47 23.39
CA ASN A 415 -13.74 3.15 22.09
C ASN A 415 -14.43 2.37 20.96
N ASN A 416 -14.29 1.05 20.94
CA ASN A 416 -15.00 0.22 19.95
C ASN A 416 -16.51 0.23 20.15
N LEU A 417 -17.00 0.27 21.39
CA LEU A 417 -18.42 0.39 21.71
C LEU A 417 -18.99 1.71 21.16
N MET A 418 -18.27 2.82 21.34
CA MET A 418 -18.65 4.12 20.79
C MET A 418 -18.72 4.11 19.25
N LEU A 419 -17.85 3.34 18.57
CA LEU A 419 -17.77 3.29 17.11
C LEU A 419 -18.74 2.28 16.46
N LEU A 420 -19.21 1.27 17.20
CA LEU A 420 -20.01 0.16 16.65
C LEU A 420 -21.52 0.42 16.65
N GLU A 421 -21.99 1.54 17.21
CA GLU A 421 -23.42 1.79 17.44
C GLU A 421 -24.27 2.02 16.18
N ASP A 422 -23.67 2.22 15.01
CA ASP A 422 -24.45 2.41 13.77
C ASP A 422 -24.75 1.11 13.00
N SER A 423 -24.32 -0.09 13.44
CA SER A 423 -24.28 -1.23 12.50
C SER A 423 -24.52 -2.65 12.99
N ARG A 424 -24.83 -2.92 14.28
CA ARG A 424 -25.09 -4.31 14.74
C ARG A 424 -26.34 -4.47 15.59
N SER A 425 -27.35 -5.14 15.03
CA SER A 425 -28.42 -5.78 15.80
C SER A 425 -27.88 -7.07 16.43
N VAL A 426 -27.37 -6.99 17.66
CA VAL A 426 -27.05 -8.19 18.43
C VAL A 426 -28.36 -8.81 18.92
N GLN A 427 -28.63 -10.05 18.51
CA GLN A 427 -29.80 -10.79 18.99
C GLN A 427 -29.66 -11.13 20.48
N ALA A 428 -30.74 -10.97 21.25
CA ALA A 428 -30.77 -11.21 22.69
C ALA A 428 -30.27 -12.63 23.07
N LEU A 429 -30.60 -13.64 22.26
CA LEU A 429 -30.16 -15.03 22.44
C LEU A 429 -28.64 -15.17 22.40
N GLY A 430 -27.98 -14.49 21.46
CA GLY A 430 -26.51 -14.53 21.34
C GLY A 430 -25.83 -13.89 22.54
N ALA A 431 -26.33 -12.73 23.00
CA ALA A 431 -25.79 -12.05 24.16
C ALA A 431 -25.95 -12.88 25.45
N ARG A 432 -27.10 -13.52 25.66
CA ARG A 432 -27.36 -14.40 26.81
C ARG A 432 -26.38 -15.57 26.89
N ALA A 433 -26.12 -16.24 25.76
CA ALA A 433 -25.17 -17.34 25.71
C ALA A 433 -23.74 -16.91 26.11
N VAL A 434 -23.33 -15.68 25.76
CA VAL A 434 -22.02 -15.16 26.16
C VAL A 434 -21.98 -14.77 27.64
N ILE A 435 -23.07 -14.24 28.19
CA ILE A 435 -23.21 -13.95 29.63
C ILE A 435 -23.12 -15.25 30.44
N GLU A 436 -23.87 -16.28 30.05
CA GLU A 436 -23.85 -17.60 30.70
C GLU A 436 -22.44 -18.21 30.66
N ARG A 437 -21.72 -18.05 29.56
CA ARG A 437 -20.34 -18.52 29.45
C ARG A 437 -19.39 -17.77 30.40
N LEU A 438 -19.56 -16.46 30.55
CA LEU A 438 -18.77 -15.70 31.52
C LEU A 438 -19.09 -16.16 32.95
N GLU A 439 -20.37 -16.35 33.26
CA GLU A 439 -20.83 -16.82 34.55
C GLU A 439 -20.21 -18.18 34.91
N GLN A 440 -20.28 -19.16 34.00
CA GLN A 440 -19.63 -20.46 34.20
C GLN A 440 -18.13 -20.35 34.48
N LEU A 441 -17.42 -19.45 33.78
CA LEU A 441 -15.99 -19.23 34.00
C LEU A 441 -15.70 -18.58 35.36
N VAL A 442 -16.51 -17.62 35.78
CA VAL A 442 -16.40 -16.97 37.09
C VAL A 442 -16.63 -18.01 38.19
N THR A 443 -17.74 -18.76 38.14
CA THR A 443 -18.07 -19.78 39.15
C THR A 443 -17.03 -20.89 39.20
N LYS A 444 -16.51 -21.31 38.05
CA LYS A 444 -15.44 -22.32 38.01
C LYS A 444 -14.18 -21.85 38.73
N LEU A 445 -13.72 -20.63 38.44
CA LEU A 445 -12.52 -20.07 39.06
C LEU A 445 -12.69 -19.76 40.55
N GLU A 446 -13.93 -19.52 41.00
CA GLU A 446 -14.25 -19.38 42.42
C GLU A 446 -14.21 -20.72 43.17
N GLY A 447 -14.62 -21.80 42.50
CA GLY A 447 -14.59 -23.16 43.06
C GLY A 447 -13.18 -23.77 43.14
N GLU A 448 -12.20 -23.22 42.42
CA GLU A 448 -10.81 -23.73 42.37
C GLU A 448 -9.92 -23.24 43.54
N GLY A 449 -10.45 -22.47 44.49
CA GLY A 449 -9.77 -22.04 45.74
C GLY A 449 -9.54 -20.54 45.85
N GLU A 450 -8.87 -20.09 46.94
CA GLU A 450 -8.55 -18.67 47.15
C GLU A 450 -7.59 -18.15 46.07
N ALA A 451 -8.16 -17.54 45.02
CA ALA A 451 -7.38 -16.77 44.06
C ALA A 451 -6.56 -15.71 44.80
N SER A 452 -5.25 -15.66 44.59
CA SER A 452 -4.35 -14.71 45.25
C SER A 452 -3.73 -13.74 44.24
N GLY A 453 -3.49 -12.50 44.69
CA GLY A 453 -2.84 -11.46 43.88
C GLY A 453 -3.59 -11.11 42.58
N ILE A 454 -2.96 -11.40 41.44
CA ILE A 454 -3.44 -10.96 40.11
C ILE A 454 -4.69 -11.74 39.67
N GLU A 455 -4.81 -13.00 40.06
CA GLU A 455 -5.97 -13.84 39.72
C GLU A 455 -7.23 -13.35 40.44
N ALA A 456 -7.10 -12.99 41.72
CA ALA A 456 -8.15 -12.34 42.50
C ALA A 456 -8.64 -11.05 41.85
N PHE A 457 -7.70 -10.22 41.39
CA PHE A 457 -7.98 -8.95 40.73
C PHE A 457 -8.70 -9.13 39.37
N ARG A 458 -8.29 -10.13 38.58
CA ARG A 458 -8.96 -10.47 37.31
C ARG A 458 -10.37 -11.00 37.55
N LEU A 459 -10.52 -11.86 38.54
CA LEU A 459 -11.81 -12.42 38.94
C LEU A 459 -12.76 -11.34 39.43
N GLN A 460 -12.28 -10.41 40.27
CA GLN A 460 -13.08 -9.27 40.74
C GLN A 460 -13.57 -8.39 39.59
N ASN A 461 -12.71 -8.10 38.61
CA ASN A 461 -13.10 -7.33 37.42
C ASN A 461 -14.09 -8.10 36.53
N ALA A 462 -13.91 -9.40 36.38
CA ALA A 462 -14.83 -10.25 35.62
C ALA A 462 -16.22 -10.30 36.28
N ARG A 463 -16.30 -10.38 37.61
CA ARG A 463 -17.56 -10.28 38.37
C ARG A 463 -18.29 -8.97 38.11
N ARG A 464 -17.59 -7.84 38.23
CA ARG A 464 -18.19 -6.51 37.96
C ARG A 464 -18.69 -6.40 36.52
N LEU A 465 -17.94 -6.94 35.55
CA LEU A 465 -18.38 -6.95 34.15
C LEU A 465 -19.58 -7.88 33.92
N LEU A 466 -19.68 -9.00 34.64
CA LEU A 466 -20.84 -9.87 34.61
C LEU A 466 -22.09 -9.16 35.16
N GLU A 467 -21.96 -8.43 36.27
CA GLU A 467 -23.04 -7.62 36.83
C GLU A 467 -23.52 -6.54 35.85
N LEU A 468 -22.58 -5.80 35.26
CA LEU A 468 -22.90 -4.79 34.24
C LEU A 468 -23.57 -5.42 33.00
N ALA A 469 -23.12 -6.62 32.59
CA ALA A 469 -23.74 -7.35 31.49
C ALA A 469 -25.19 -7.73 31.81
N ARG A 470 -25.48 -8.19 33.04
CA ARG A 470 -26.83 -8.50 33.49
C ARG A 470 -27.73 -7.27 33.54
N GLN A 471 -27.24 -6.15 34.08
CA GLN A 471 -27.98 -4.88 34.12
C GLN A 471 -28.31 -4.35 32.72
N ALA A 472 -27.33 -4.40 31.80
CA ALA A 472 -27.55 -4.03 30.40
C ALA A 472 -28.57 -4.97 29.71
N GLY A 473 -28.53 -6.27 29.99
CA GLY A 473 -29.51 -7.23 29.50
C GLY A 473 -30.93 -6.95 30.03
N ALA A 474 -31.06 -6.62 31.32
CA ALA A 474 -32.35 -6.29 31.95
C ALA A 474 -33.00 -5.02 31.34
N THR A 475 -32.18 -4.08 30.85
CA THR A 475 -32.64 -2.86 30.16
C THR A 475 -32.76 -3.03 28.64
N ASN A 476 -32.77 -4.27 28.13
CA ASN A 476 -32.82 -4.62 26.70
C ASN A 476 -31.66 -4.06 25.84
N ARG A 477 -30.54 -3.68 26.46
CA ARG A 477 -29.33 -3.21 25.77
C ARG A 477 -28.39 -4.39 25.45
N TRP A 478 -28.87 -5.34 24.63
CA TRP A 478 -28.19 -6.62 24.39
C TRP A 478 -26.81 -6.51 23.74
N ALA A 479 -26.58 -5.53 22.87
CA ALA A 479 -25.25 -5.30 22.29
C ALA A 479 -24.22 -4.89 23.35
N LEU A 480 -24.64 -4.07 24.32
CA LEU A 480 -23.79 -3.64 25.43
C LEU A 480 -23.50 -4.80 26.39
N ALA A 481 -24.54 -5.58 26.70
CA ALA A 481 -24.45 -6.77 27.53
C ALA A 481 -23.46 -7.81 26.97
N ASP A 482 -23.52 -8.10 25.66
CA ASP A 482 -22.58 -8.97 24.96
C ASP A 482 -21.13 -8.46 25.09
N GLN A 483 -20.89 -7.16 24.89
CA GLN A 483 -19.53 -6.62 24.96
C GLN A 483 -18.94 -6.66 26.37
N TYR A 484 -19.73 -6.38 27.42
CA TYR A 484 -19.29 -6.55 28.80
C TYR A 484 -18.93 -8.01 29.10
N ALA A 485 -19.77 -8.95 28.67
CA ALA A 485 -19.51 -10.38 28.86
C ALA A 485 -18.26 -10.86 28.11
N GLN A 486 -18.09 -10.48 26.83
CA GLN A 486 -16.89 -10.81 26.05
C GLN A 486 -15.60 -10.25 26.67
N LEU A 487 -15.68 -9.06 27.27
CA LEU A 487 -14.53 -8.46 27.94
C LEU A 487 -14.20 -9.20 29.25
N GLY A 488 -15.20 -9.56 30.05
CA GLY A 488 -14.99 -10.37 31.26
C GLY A 488 -14.29 -11.68 30.92
N ILE A 489 -14.75 -12.37 29.87
CA ILE A 489 -14.10 -13.60 29.37
C ILE A 489 -12.66 -13.33 28.95
N SER A 490 -12.42 -12.22 28.25
CA SER A 490 -11.08 -11.83 27.78
C SER A 490 -10.12 -11.51 28.93
N ILE A 491 -10.61 -10.99 30.06
CA ILE A 491 -9.81 -10.69 31.25
C ILE A 491 -9.43 -11.98 31.99
N LEU A 492 -10.35 -12.95 32.04
CA LEU A 492 -10.09 -14.25 32.69
C LEU A 492 -9.16 -15.14 31.86
N THR A 493 -9.22 -15.06 30.52
CA THR A 493 -8.53 -16.01 29.63
C THR A 493 -7.20 -15.52 29.04
N ARG A 494 -6.77 -14.27 29.29
CA ARG A 494 -5.52 -13.66 28.74
C ARG A 494 -4.63 -13.04 29.80
#